data_AF-A0A150JA20-F1
#
_entry.id   AF-A0A150JA20-F1
#
_cell.length_a   1.000
_cell.length_b   1.000
_cell.length_c   1.000
_cell.angle_alpha   90.00
_cell.angle_beta   90.00
_cell.angle_gamma   90.00
#
_symmetry.space_group_name_H-M   'P 1'
#
loop_
_entity.id
_entity.type
_entity.pdbx_description
1 polymer ?
#
loop_
_entity_poly.entity_id
_entity_poly.type
_entity_poly.pdbx_seq_one_letter_code
_entity_poly.pdbx_strand_id
1 'polypeptide(L)'
;MSFNYKSVIILLFALIFTLGPLYANSNPDSEHDNSFFLPTYPNGTSYQIKPLDLNGDGFNDILFSTGTTSRIFWGSRQGYSNDSKTDILSPDAGGVCVADLNKDGHQDIVFSCFSNKSYIYWGSKNGFSNSSKTELETANAWGVSVSDLNKDGWLDIVFANYGNPSSFIYYGGPGGFSKSNRVDLPTSKAFGVTISDLNNDGWPDIIFCNYNGTKSYVYWGSASGFSISNKSDIETWSAGGVSVRDLNNDGFKDIVFGNSSANSYIYWGGASGYSNSQRSLIPSSWVYGASIEDLNKDGHLDIVLTSYNRASQVNSYIYWGSPSGYSASNRTLLPTKGTAGVGICDLNKDGWLDIAFSNSESSTSTVYWGGPLGYSIQNKTEFLVTESTGVTVVMQHYNAFVRKELPMEKISLILGLGGARSTGEFLHDANASIT
;
A
#
# COMPACT_ATOMS: atom_id res chain seq x y z
N MET A 1 -75.50 -27.99 1.79
CA MET A 1 -74.04 -28.16 1.60
C MET A 1 -73.37 -27.79 2.93
N SER A 2 -73.22 -28.63 3.97
CA SER A 2 -72.61 -29.98 4.10
C SER A 2 -71.19 -30.00 3.49
N PHE A 3 -70.07 -30.24 4.18
CA PHE A 3 -69.75 -31.10 5.32
C PHE A 3 -68.54 -30.57 6.12
N ASN A 4 -68.42 -31.06 7.35
CA ASN A 4 -67.37 -30.88 8.36
C ASN A 4 -66.77 -32.27 8.63
N TYR A 5 -65.44 -32.48 8.74
CA TYR A 5 -64.72 -33.61 9.41
C TYR A 5 -63.20 -33.37 9.25
N LYS A 6 -62.40 -33.06 10.29
CA LYS A 6 -61.81 -33.93 11.34
C LYS A 6 -61.10 -35.19 10.82
N SER A 7 -59.79 -35.28 11.08
CA SER A 7 -59.05 -36.40 11.74
C SER A 7 -57.53 -36.13 11.67
N VAL A 8 -56.59 -36.55 12.53
CA VAL A 8 -56.49 -37.16 13.87
C VAL A 8 -54.97 -37.17 14.19
N ILE A 9 -54.66 -37.09 15.48
CA ILE A 9 -53.39 -37.11 16.22
C ILE A 9 -52.36 -38.17 15.79
N ILE A 10 -51.05 -37.82 15.78
CA ILE A 10 -49.94 -38.63 16.35
C ILE A 10 -48.87 -37.70 16.98
N LEU A 11 -48.60 -37.90 18.27
CA LEU A 11 -47.43 -37.41 19.02
C LEU A 11 -46.17 -38.18 18.61
N LEU A 12 -45.01 -37.52 18.48
CA LEU A 12 -43.73 -38.08 18.95
C LEU A 12 -42.61 -37.03 19.02
N PHE A 13 -42.03 -36.91 20.22
CA PHE A 13 -40.72 -36.32 20.48
C PHE A 13 -39.64 -37.10 19.74
N ALA A 14 -38.76 -36.42 19.02
CA ALA A 14 -37.40 -36.90 18.75
C ALA A 14 -36.48 -35.72 18.44
N LEU A 15 -35.66 -35.36 19.43
CA LEU A 15 -34.35 -34.74 19.20
C LEU A 15 -33.53 -35.75 18.37
N ILE A 16 -33.16 -35.41 17.14
CA ILE A 16 -32.04 -36.05 16.45
C ILE A 16 -31.22 -34.94 15.79
N PHE A 17 -30.00 -34.79 16.33
CA PHE A 17 -28.87 -34.16 15.66
C PHE A 17 -28.58 -34.89 14.35
N THR A 18 -28.53 -34.18 13.24
CA THR A 18 -27.72 -34.58 12.09
C THR A 18 -26.89 -33.39 11.63
N LEU A 19 -25.64 -33.40 12.09
CA LEU A 19 -24.42 -32.97 11.40
C LEU A 19 -24.67 -32.29 10.05
N GLY A 20 -24.49 -30.97 10.02
CA GLY A 20 -24.18 -30.29 8.76
C GLY A 20 -22.84 -30.79 8.23
N PRO A 21 -22.65 -30.87 6.90
CA PRO A 21 -21.33 -31.13 6.36
C PRO A 21 -20.39 -29.99 6.76
N LEU A 22 -19.40 -30.33 7.59
CA LEU A 22 -18.13 -29.65 7.69
C LEU A 22 -17.51 -29.59 6.30
N TYR A 23 -17.51 -28.41 5.68
CA TYR A 23 -16.39 -28.04 4.81
C TYR A 23 -15.41 -27.26 5.67
N ALA A 24 -14.48 -28.00 6.26
CA ALA A 24 -13.16 -27.47 6.51
C ALA A 24 -12.54 -27.22 5.13
N ASN A 25 -12.38 -25.95 4.75
CA ASN A 25 -11.36 -25.60 3.78
C ASN A 25 -10.24 -24.92 4.56
N SER A 26 -9.30 -25.75 4.98
CA SER A 26 -7.96 -25.35 5.36
C SER A 26 -7.29 -24.73 4.14
N ASN A 27 -7.14 -23.41 4.11
CA ASN A 27 -6.09 -22.80 3.33
C ASN A 27 -5.08 -22.18 4.31
N PRO A 28 -3.93 -22.82 4.55
CA PRO A 28 -2.80 -22.17 5.18
C PRO A 28 -2.20 -21.19 4.16
N ASP A 29 -1.59 -20.13 4.66
CA ASP A 29 -0.78 -19.16 3.90
C ASP A 29 -1.59 -18.11 3.10
N SER A 30 -1.83 -16.98 3.76
CA SER A 30 -2.13 -15.69 3.10
C SER A 30 -1.12 -14.66 3.59
N GLU A 31 0.12 -14.77 3.12
CA GLU A 31 1.21 -13.81 3.34
C GLU A 31 1.35 -12.88 2.13
N HIS A 32 0.42 -11.95 1.89
CA HIS A 32 0.59 -11.00 0.77
C HIS A 32 0.06 -9.61 1.10
N ASP A 33 0.97 -8.63 1.28
CA ASP A 33 0.64 -7.22 1.01
C ASP A 33 1.82 -6.31 0.65
N ASN A 34 1.74 -5.51 -0.44
CA ASN A 34 2.80 -4.58 -0.89
C ASN A 34 2.30 -3.35 -1.69
N SER A 35 1.48 -2.49 -1.10
CA SER A 35 1.41 -1.09 -1.52
C SER A 35 1.82 -0.21 -0.32
N PHE A 36 3.06 0.28 -0.34
CA PHE A 36 3.75 0.91 0.80
C PHE A 36 3.72 0.04 2.06
N PHE A 37 4.71 -0.85 2.26
CA PHE A 37 4.95 -1.45 3.57
C PHE A 37 6.37 -1.25 4.09
N LEU A 38 6.41 -0.73 5.32
CA LEU A 38 7.48 -0.92 6.28
C LEU A 38 7.35 -2.35 6.80
N PRO A 39 8.28 -3.27 6.50
CA PRO A 39 8.20 -4.64 6.99
C PRO A 39 8.33 -4.70 8.50
N THR A 40 7.48 -5.51 9.12
CA THR A 40 7.51 -5.79 10.55
C THR A 40 8.33 -7.06 10.76
N TYR A 41 9.55 -6.94 11.29
CA TYR A 41 10.41 -8.09 11.55
C TYR A 41 10.22 -8.66 12.97
N PRO A 42 10.42 -9.97 13.20
CA PRO A 42 10.06 -10.65 14.46
C PRO A 42 10.79 -10.20 15.73
N ASN A 43 11.72 -9.23 15.64
CA ASN A 43 12.59 -8.84 16.75
C ASN A 43 12.54 -7.35 17.14
N GLY A 44 11.56 -6.56 16.68
CA GLY A 44 11.43 -5.19 17.17
C GLY A 44 10.47 -4.31 16.37
N THR A 45 9.26 -4.18 16.90
CA THR A 45 8.17 -3.25 16.52
C THR A 45 7.58 -3.40 15.11
N SER A 46 6.38 -3.99 15.08
CA SER A 46 5.49 -4.02 13.92
C SER A 46 4.82 -2.65 13.74
N TYR A 47 5.22 -1.86 12.74
CA TYR A 47 4.51 -0.63 12.38
C TYR A 47 3.29 -0.94 11.50
N GLN A 48 2.12 -0.67 12.04
CA GLN A 48 0.84 -0.81 11.37
C GLN A 48 0.65 0.35 10.39
N ILE A 49 0.53 0.06 9.09
CA ILE A 49 0.15 1.09 8.11
C ILE A 49 -1.36 1.24 8.18
N LYS A 50 -1.77 2.25 8.94
CA LYS A 50 -3.17 2.60 9.10
C LYS A 50 -3.62 3.39 7.88
N PRO A 51 -4.93 3.46 7.64
CA PRO A 51 -5.46 4.55 6.87
C PRO A 51 -4.85 5.88 7.32
N LEU A 52 -4.62 6.80 6.38
CA LEU A 52 -3.88 8.02 6.67
C LEU A 52 -4.74 8.86 7.61
N ASP A 53 -4.54 8.74 8.92
CA ASP A 53 -5.26 9.50 9.93
C ASP A 53 -4.19 10.30 10.68
N LEU A 54 -3.86 11.47 10.11
CA LEU A 54 -2.75 12.30 10.55
C LEU A 54 -3.05 13.00 11.87
N ASN A 55 -4.34 13.20 12.20
CA ASN A 55 -4.77 13.86 13.43
C ASN A 55 -5.29 12.87 14.51
N GLY A 56 -5.45 11.59 14.19
CA GLY A 56 -5.89 10.55 15.10
C GLY A 56 -7.38 10.60 15.43
N ASP A 57 -8.21 11.25 14.61
CA ASP A 57 -9.65 11.39 14.84
C ASP A 57 -10.47 10.19 14.38
N GLY A 58 -9.81 9.22 13.77
CA GLY A 58 -10.38 7.99 13.26
C GLY A 58 -10.96 8.15 11.87
N PHE A 59 -10.86 9.27 11.17
CA PHE A 59 -11.22 9.42 9.76
C PHE A 59 -9.96 9.50 8.91
N ASN A 60 -10.07 9.03 7.67
CA ASN A 60 -8.94 9.09 6.75
C ASN A 60 -8.79 10.53 6.26
N ASP A 61 -7.57 10.96 6.05
CA ASP A 61 -7.16 12.25 5.52
C ASP A 61 -6.61 12.08 4.12
N ILE A 62 -6.61 13.18 3.36
CA ILE A 62 -6.08 13.22 2.00
C ILE A 62 -4.97 14.22 1.92
N LEU A 63 -3.77 13.78 1.56
CA LEU A 63 -2.64 14.66 1.28
C LEU A 63 -2.41 14.74 -0.23
N PHE A 64 -2.53 15.94 -0.79
CA PHE A 64 -2.10 16.26 -2.15
C PHE A 64 -0.80 17.04 -2.13
N SER A 65 0.24 16.54 -2.80
CA SER A 65 1.46 17.30 -3.02
C SER A 65 1.28 18.30 -4.18
N THR A 66 1.78 19.52 -3.96
CA THR A 66 1.76 20.60 -4.96
C THR A 66 3.09 21.31 -5.03
N GLY A 67 3.37 22.01 -6.14
CA GLY A 67 4.65 22.67 -6.38
C GLY A 67 4.92 23.89 -5.50
N THR A 68 3.93 24.34 -4.72
CA THR A 68 4.08 25.52 -3.84
C THR A 68 3.61 25.22 -2.42
N THR A 69 2.40 24.70 -2.29
CA THR A 69 1.74 24.45 -0.99
C THR A 69 0.93 23.16 -1.03
N SER A 70 1.48 22.10 -0.47
CA SER A 70 0.78 20.82 -0.30
C SER A 70 -0.40 20.99 0.65
N ARG A 71 -1.46 20.21 0.43
CA ARG A 71 -2.72 20.34 1.18
C ARG A 71 -3.11 19.03 1.83
N ILE A 72 -3.36 19.07 3.12
CA ILE A 72 -4.02 18.01 3.86
C ILE A 72 -5.49 18.38 3.98
N PHE A 73 -6.39 17.55 3.43
CA PHE A 73 -7.82 17.64 3.68
C PHE A 73 -8.17 16.70 4.81
N TRP A 74 -8.76 17.25 5.86
CA TRP A 74 -9.08 16.50 7.07
C TRP A 74 -10.39 15.74 6.88
N GLY A 75 -10.34 14.43 7.07
CA GLY A 75 -11.52 13.57 7.10
C GLY A 75 -12.44 13.92 8.25
N SER A 76 -13.73 13.60 8.10
CA SER A 76 -14.68 13.73 9.20
C SER A 76 -15.90 12.86 8.98
N ARG A 77 -16.77 12.79 9.99
CA ARG A 77 -18.09 12.15 9.84
C ARG A 77 -18.96 12.80 8.77
N GLN A 78 -18.74 14.09 8.49
CA GLN A 78 -19.45 14.82 7.44
C GLN A 78 -18.79 14.65 6.06
N GLY A 79 -17.73 13.84 5.97
CA GLY A 79 -16.89 13.71 4.79
C GLY A 79 -15.82 14.80 4.74
N TYR A 80 -15.44 15.18 3.53
CA TYR A 80 -14.38 16.15 3.28
C TYR A 80 -14.95 17.48 2.78
N SER A 81 -14.23 18.57 3.06
CA SER A 81 -14.58 19.92 2.61
C SER A 81 -13.33 20.71 2.21
N ASN A 82 -13.48 21.63 1.26
CA ASN A 82 -12.41 22.56 0.89
C ASN A 82 -12.05 23.55 2.00
N ASP A 83 -12.90 23.70 3.02
CA ASP A 83 -12.63 24.55 4.18
C ASP A 83 -11.91 23.80 5.31
N SER A 84 -12.04 22.46 5.37
CA SER A 84 -11.41 21.61 6.37
C SER A 84 -10.06 21.10 5.86
N LYS A 85 -9.06 21.99 5.88
CA LYS A 85 -7.72 21.67 5.38
C LYS A 85 -6.60 22.39 6.12
N THR A 86 -5.40 21.82 6.03
CA THR A 86 -4.14 22.46 6.41
C THR A 86 -3.23 22.57 5.20
N ASP A 87 -2.64 23.75 5.04
CA ASP A 87 -1.68 24.08 3.99
C ASP A 87 -0.25 23.95 4.53
N ILE A 88 0.60 23.19 3.85
CA ILE A 88 2.02 23.02 4.16
C ILE A 88 2.83 23.65 3.03
N LEU A 89 3.68 24.63 3.35
CA LEU A 89 4.53 25.24 2.35
C LEU A 89 5.58 24.22 1.92
N SER A 90 5.48 23.71 0.70
CA SER A 90 6.27 22.59 0.18
C SER A 90 6.77 22.94 -1.22
N PRO A 91 7.73 23.88 -1.33
CA PRO A 91 8.17 24.37 -2.61
C PRO A 91 8.75 23.22 -3.46
N ASP A 92 8.33 23.18 -4.71
CA ASP A 92 8.70 22.21 -5.72
C ASP A 92 8.39 20.75 -5.36
N ALA A 93 7.45 20.47 -4.43
CA ALA A 93 7.13 19.10 -4.05
C ALA A 93 6.57 18.28 -5.24
N GLY A 94 7.08 17.06 -5.37
CA GLY A 94 6.68 16.06 -6.35
C GLY A 94 6.11 14.83 -5.63
N GLY A 95 6.97 13.87 -5.30
CA GLY A 95 6.62 12.68 -4.53
C GLY A 95 6.37 12.97 -3.06
N VAL A 96 5.56 12.15 -2.43
CA VAL A 96 5.30 12.22 -0.99
C VAL A 96 5.20 10.84 -0.36
N CYS A 97 5.70 10.72 0.87
CA CYS A 97 5.54 9.56 1.75
C CYS A 97 5.16 10.04 3.14
N VAL A 98 4.43 9.20 3.87
CA VAL A 98 4.04 9.46 5.25
C VAL A 98 4.43 8.26 6.12
N ALA A 99 5.18 8.50 7.19
CA ALA A 99 5.56 7.49 8.17
C ALA A 99 6.05 8.16 9.47
N ASP A 100 5.98 7.46 10.59
CA ASP A 100 6.63 7.88 11.84
C ASP A 100 8.14 7.55 11.78
N LEU A 101 8.95 8.51 11.32
CA LEU A 101 10.38 8.30 11.04
C LEU A 101 11.24 8.42 12.31
N ASN A 102 10.75 9.17 13.30
CA ASN A 102 11.48 9.43 14.55
C ASN A 102 10.97 8.58 15.74
N LYS A 103 9.93 7.76 15.53
CA LYS A 103 9.29 6.89 16.52
C LYS A 103 8.62 7.63 17.67
N ASP A 104 8.14 8.84 17.44
CA ASP A 104 7.46 9.64 18.47
C ASP A 104 5.95 9.38 18.56
N GLY A 105 5.41 8.52 17.68
CA GLY A 105 4.00 8.17 17.60
C GLY A 105 3.16 9.13 16.75
N HIS A 106 3.78 10.15 16.14
CA HIS A 106 3.16 11.03 15.15
C HIS A 106 3.70 10.73 13.75
N GLN A 107 2.84 10.87 12.74
CA GLN A 107 3.24 10.66 11.35
C GLN A 107 4.05 11.87 10.84
N ASP A 108 5.18 11.60 10.21
CA ASP A 108 6.00 12.58 9.50
C ASP A 108 5.72 12.54 8.00
N ILE A 109 5.93 13.66 7.31
CA ILE A 109 5.75 13.76 5.86
C ILE A 109 7.08 13.99 5.19
N VAL A 110 7.46 13.11 4.25
CA VAL A 110 8.61 13.31 3.38
C VAL A 110 8.13 13.77 2.02
N PHE A 111 8.60 14.93 1.57
CA PHE A 111 8.42 15.39 0.20
C PHE A 111 9.72 15.23 -0.58
N SER A 112 9.66 14.54 -1.71
CA SER A 112 10.68 14.72 -2.74
C SER A 112 10.37 16.03 -3.48
N CYS A 113 11.40 16.80 -3.84
CA CYS A 113 11.17 18.04 -4.58
C CYS A 113 12.01 18.13 -5.86
N PHE A 114 11.47 18.86 -6.85
CA PHE A 114 12.12 19.14 -8.14
C PHE A 114 13.28 20.14 -8.03
N SER A 115 13.74 20.43 -6.81
CA SER A 115 14.88 21.29 -6.49
C SER A 115 16.12 20.47 -6.08
N ASN A 116 17.17 21.13 -5.61
CA ASN A 116 18.37 20.48 -5.05
C ASN A 116 18.19 20.03 -3.59
N LYS A 117 16.98 20.15 -3.04
CA LYS A 117 16.65 19.74 -1.67
C LYS A 117 15.28 19.09 -1.63
N SER A 118 15.14 18.12 -0.74
CA SER A 118 13.88 17.51 -0.34
C SER A 118 13.68 17.73 1.15
N TYR A 119 12.46 17.53 1.66
CA TYR A 119 12.11 17.95 3.00
C TYR A 119 11.40 16.85 3.79
N ILE A 120 11.73 16.75 5.07
CA ILE A 120 10.92 16.03 6.06
C ILE A 120 10.20 17.09 6.89
N TYR A 121 8.88 17.00 6.99
CA TYR A 121 8.07 17.77 7.92
C TYR A 121 7.72 16.87 9.09
N TRP A 122 8.24 17.23 10.27
CA TRP A 122 8.06 16.43 11.47
C TRP A 122 6.67 16.65 12.05
N GLY A 123 5.93 15.57 12.21
CA GLY A 123 4.61 15.54 12.81
C GLY A 123 4.66 15.85 14.30
N SER A 124 3.53 16.22 14.86
CA SER A 124 3.38 16.37 16.31
C SER A 124 1.90 16.31 16.68
N LYS A 125 1.61 16.26 17.99
CA LYS A 125 0.24 16.45 18.50
C LYS A 125 -0.44 17.74 18.06
N ASN A 126 0.32 18.75 17.64
CA ASN A 126 -0.19 20.03 17.15
C ASN A 126 -0.28 20.07 15.60
N GLY A 127 -0.05 18.95 14.93
CA GLY A 127 0.06 18.85 13.48
C GLY A 127 1.45 19.25 12.96
N PHE A 128 1.47 19.77 11.73
CA PHE A 128 2.68 20.11 10.99
C PHE A 128 3.00 21.61 11.02
N SER A 129 4.28 21.95 10.98
CA SER A 129 4.76 23.35 10.91
C SER A 129 5.98 23.49 9.99
N ASN A 130 6.06 24.60 9.27
CA ASN A 130 7.22 24.95 8.44
C ASN A 130 8.51 25.15 9.24
N SER A 131 8.41 25.42 10.54
CA SER A 131 9.57 25.53 11.43
C SER A 131 10.09 24.17 11.92
N SER A 132 9.29 23.11 11.77
CA SER A 132 9.60 21.76 12.21
C SER A 132 9.91 20.88 11.01
N LYS A 133 11.04 21.17 10.35
CA LYS A 133 11.44 20.43 9.15
C LYS A 133 12.94 20.18 9.09
N THR A 134 13.31 19.09 8.42
CA THR A 134 14.69 18.78 8.04
C THR A 134 14.83 18.91 6.52
N GLU A 135 15.95 19.50 6.08
CA GLU A 135 16.30 19.58 4.66
C GLU A 135 17.32 18.49 4.33
N LEU A 136 17.08 17.74 3.25
CA LEU A 136 17.99 16.74 2.72
C LEU A 136 18.45 17.16 1.33
N GLU A 137 19.75 17.08 1.06
CA GLU A 137 20.28 17.35 -0.28
C GLU A 137 19.82 16.29 -1.28
N THR A 138 19.08 16.72 -2.29
CA THR A 138 18.63 15.85 -3.39
C THR A 138 18.97 16.50 -4.72
N ALA A 139 18.57 15.90 -5.84
CA ALA A 139 18.87 16.45 -7.14
C ALA A 139 17.68 16.26 -8.09
N ASN A 140 16.70 17.15 -7.96
CA ASN A 140 15.43 17.09 -8.66
C ASN A 140 14.78 15.71 -8.43
N ALA A 141 14.38 15.46 -7.19
CA ALA A 141 13.83 14.18 -6.78
C ALA A 141 12.34 14.09 -7.11
N TRP A 142 11.95 13.10 -7.90
CA TRP A 142 10.57 12.94 -8.36
C TRP A 142 9.79 11.93 -7.53
N GLY A 143 10.45 10.85 -7.14
CA GLY A 143 9.88 9.80 -6.32
C GLY A 143 10.57 9.74 -4.97
N VAL A 144 9.81 9.31 -3.97
CA VAL A 144 10.32 8.96 -2.65
C VAL A 144 9.66 7.67 -2.18
N SER A 145 10.38 6.87 -1.42
CA SER A 145 9.86 5.71 -0.68
C SER A 145 10.60 5.60 0.65
N VAL A 146 9.93 4.98 1.62
CA VAL A 146 10.49 4.78 2.97
C VAL A 146 10.38 3.31 3.36
N SER A 147 11.44 2.76 3.96
CA SER A 147 11.50 1.39 4.49
C SER A 147 12.69 1.26 5.43
N ASP A 148 12.62 0.35 6.40
CA ASP A 148 13.81 -0.11 7.14
C ASP A 148 14.61 -1.06 6.23
N LEU A 149 15.62 -0.52 5.51
CA LEU A 149 16.38 -1.24 4.50
C LEU A 149 17.52 -2.07 5.10
N ASN A 150 18.07 -1.59 6.22
CA ASN A 150 19.21 -2.22 6.90
C ASN A 150 18.79 -3.07 8.12
N LYS A 151 17.49 -3.11 8.43
CA LYS A 151 16.88 -3.84 9.56
C LYS A 151 17.37 -3.38 10.93
N ASP A 152 17.72 -2.10 11.08
CA ASP A 152 18.13 -1.53 12.36
C ASP A 152 16.94 -1.02 13.19
N GLY A 153 15.73 -1.16 12.65
CA GLY A 153 14.47 -0.73 13.23
C GLY A 153 14.12 0.71 12.92
N TRP A 154 14.98 1.52 12.31
CA TRP A 154 14.68 2.87 11.86
C TRP A 154 14.31 2.89 10.38
N LEU A 155 13.50 3.87 10.00
CA LEU A 155 13.09 4.02 8.62
C LEU A 155 14.15 4.77 7.83
N ASP A 156 14.47 4.24 6.66
CA ASP A 156 15.34 4.86 5.68
C ASP A 156 14.53 5.53 4.59
N ILE A 157 15.10 6.53 3.93
CA ILE A 157 14.44 7.28 2.85
C ILE A 157 15.20 7.08 1.55
N VAL A 158 14.48 6.67 0.50
CA VAL A 158 15.02 6.52 -0.85
C VAL A 158 14.43 7.59 -1.77
N PHE A 159 15.28 8.37 -2.40
CA PHE A 159 14.89 9.40 -3.38
C PHE A 159 15.28 9.00 -4.81
N ALA A 160 14.30 8.98 -5.71
CA ALA A 160 14.52 8.88 -7.15
C ALA A 160 14.94 10.24 -7.72
N ASN A 161 16.24 10.45 -7.89
CA ASN A 161 16.78 11.72 -8.39
C ASN A 161 16.79 11.74 -9.92
N TYR A 162 15.87 12.49 -10.51
CA TYR A 162 15.77 12.66 -11.95
C TYR A 162 16.93 13.51 -12.50
N GLY A 163 17.37 14.52 -11.73
CA GLY A 163 18.42 15.46 -12.12
C GLY A 163 19.85 14.94 -11.94
N ASN A 164 20.05 13.68 -11.53
CA ASN A 164 21.35 13.13 -11.19
C ASN A 164 21.54 11.72 -11.78
N PRO A 165 22.77 11.32 -12.12
CA PRO A 165 23.08 9.92 -12.47
C PRO A 165 22.98 8.95 -11.28
N SER A 166 22.56 9.38 -10.10
CA SER A 166 22.39 8.52 -8.92
C SER A 166 21.19 8.92 -8.08
N SER A 167 20.48 7.92 -7.59
CA SER A 167 19.43 8.03 -6.59
C SER A 167 20.04 7.87 -5.19
N PHE A 168 19.41 8.46 -4.19
CA PHE A 168 20.01 8.55 -2.84
C PHE A 168 19.21 7.74 -1.83
N ILE A 169 19.93 7.00 -0.99
CA ILE A 169 19.41 6.40 0.23
C ILE A 169 19.93 7.21 1.41
N TYR A 170 19.05 7.75 2.22
CA TYR A 170 19.37 8.33 3.52
C TYR A 170 19.00 7.32 4.59
N TYR A 171 20.00 6.73 5.25
CA TYR A 171 19.75 5.82 6.34
C TYR A 171 19.34 6.59 7.60
N GLY A 172 18.25 6.15 8.22
CA GLY A 172 17.71 6.69 9.46
C GLY A 172 18.54 6.30 10.68
N GLY A 173 18.07 6.73 11.85
CA GLY A 173 18.69 6.38 13.12
C GLY A 173 18.30 7.34 14.24
N PRO A 174 18.78 7.11 15.48
CA PRO A 174 18.47 7.97 16.63
C PRO A 174 18.89 9.44 16.45
N GLY A 175 19.88 9.70 15.59
CA GLY A 175 20.34 11.05 15.24
C GLY A 175 19.57 11.69 14.07
N GLY A 176 18.55 11.03 13.55
CA GLY A 176 17.83 11.44 12.34
C GLY A 176 18.62 11.18 11.05
N PHE A 177 18.34 11.98 10.03
CA PHE A 177 18.89 11.82 8.69
C PHE A 177 20.00 12.84 8.41
N SER A 178 21.08 12.39 7.76
CA SER A 178 22.20 13.26 7.40
C SER A 178 22.91 12.81 6.14
N LYS A 179 23.61 13.74 5.47
CA LYS A 179 24.44 13.43 4.28
C LYS A 179 25.56 12.44 4.59
N SER A 180 26.10 12.44 5.81
CA SER A 180 27.14 11.49 6.22
C SER A 180 26.65 10.04 6.28
N ASN A 181 25.34 9.82 6.40
CA ASN A 181 24.72 8.49 6.41
C ASN A 181 23.93 8.24 5.12
N ARG A 182 24.50 8.66 3.99
CA ARG A 182 23.87 8.56 2.67
C ARG A 182 24.66 7.61 1.77
N VAL A 183 23.95 6.80 1.01
CA VAL A 183 24.49 5.99 -0.09
C VAL A 183 23.89 6.45 -1.41
N ASP A 184 24.73 6.51 -2.43
CA ASP A 184 24.35 6.90 -3.78
C ASP A 184 24.32 5.64 -4.66
N LEU A 185 23.17 5.34 -5.26
CA LEU A 185 22.98 4.22 -6.18
C LEU A 185 22.86 4.73 -7.62
N PRO A 186 23.71 4.27 -8.57
CA PRO A 186 23.65 4.70 -9.96
C PRO A 186 22.29 4.47 -10.64
N THR A 187 21.66 5.53 -11.11
CA THR A 187 20.38 5.48 -11.83
C THR A 187 20.45 6.30 -13.12
N SER A 188 19.42 6.21 -13.95
CA SER A 188 19.36 6.97 -15.20
C SER A 188 18.10 7.82 -15.23
N LYS A 189 18.14 8.99 -14.62
CA LYS A 189 16.98 9.87 -14.47
C LYS A 189 15.81 9.15 -13.79
N ALA A 190 16.07 8.65 -12.58
CA ALA A 190 15.05 7.94 -11.81
C ALA A 190 13.86 8.87 -11.54
N PHE A 191 12.67 8.36 -11.80
CA PHE A 191 11.41 9.09 -11.70
C PHE A 191 10.55 8.51 -10.58
N GLY A 192 10.19 7.24 -10.71
CA GLY A 192 9.51 6.47 -9.68
C GLY A 192 10.48 5.61 -8.87
N VAL A 193 10.15 5.36 -7.61
CA VAL A 193 10.81 4.38 -6.76
C VAL A 193 9.76 3.61 -5.98
N THR A 194 9.98 2.32 -5.78
CA THR A 194 9.26 1.51 -4.77
C THR A 194 10.22 0.52 -4.12
N ILE A 195 9.81 0.00 -2.96
CA ILE A 195 10.62 -0.90 -2.14
C ILE A 195 9.79 -2.16 -1.86
N SER A 196 10.36 -3.33 -2.10
CA SER A 196 9.74 -4.61 -1.76
C SER A 196 10.79 -5.71 -1.75
N ASP A 197 10.65 -6.70 -0.87
CA ASP A 197 11.44 -7.94 -0.95
C ASP A 197 10.94 -8.79 -2.13
N LEU A 198 11.59 -8.69 -3.30
CA LEU A 198 11.10 -9.30 -4.54
C LEU A 198 11.54 -10.76 -4.68
N ASN A 199 12.61 -11.15 -4.00
CA ASN A 199 13.19 -12.50 -4.07
C ASN A 199 12.88 -13.36 -2.83
N ASN A 200 12.11 -12.82 -1.86
CA ASN A 200 11.74 -13.45 -0.61
C ASN A 200 12.95 -13.86 0.25
N ASP A 201 14.07 -13.13 0.17
CA ASP A 201 15.26 -13.37 1.01
C ASP A 201 15.19 -12.66 2.38
N GLY A 202 14.09 -11.93 2.59
CA GLY A 202 13.78 -11.17 3.77
C GLY A 202 14.35 -9.76 3.75
N TRP A 203 15.21 -9.37 2.80
CA TRP A 203 15.77 -8.02 2.69
C TRP A 203 14.99 -7.18 1.67
N PRO A 204 14.71 -5.90 1.95
CA PRO A 204 14.02 -5.07 0.98
C PRO A 204 14.87 -4.80 -0.26
N ASP A 205 14.29 -4.95 -1.44
CA ASP A 205 14.87 -4.53 -2.72
C ASP A 205 14.31 -3.18 -3.15
N ILE A 206 15.06 -2.45 -3.97
CA ILE A 206 14.66 -1.13 -4.48
C ILE A 206 14.47 -1.19 -5.99
N ILE A 207 13.31 -0.74 -6.46
CA ILE A 207 12.99 -0.64 -7.88
C ILE A 207 12.95 0.83 -8.29
N PHE A 208 13.80 1.23 -9.23
CA PHE A 208 13.80 2.55 -9.83
C PHE A 208 13.25 2.53 -11.26
N CYS A 209 12.25 3.37 -11.51
CA CYS A 209 11.76 3.68 -12.85
C CYS A 209 12.66 4.73 -13.49
N ASN A 210 13.41 4.38 -14.52
CA ASN A 210 14.27 5.34 -15.22
C ASN A 210 13.54 5.94 -16.42
N TYR A 211 13.22 7.23 -16.32
CA TYR A 211 12.46 7.95 -17.33
C TYR A 211 13.36 8.38 -18.50
N ASN A 212 12.81 8.43 -19.72
CA ASN A 212 13.55 8.55 -20.99
C ASN A 212 14.59 7.44 -21.26
N GLY A 213 14.61 6.38 -20.45
CA GLY A 213 15.46 5.20 -20.65
C GLY A 213 14.70 4.00 -21.20
N THR A 214 15.43 2.95 -21.56
CA THR A 214 14.87 1.67 -22.02
C THR A 214 14.92 0.57 -20.94
N LYS A 215 15.32 0.94 -19.72
CA LYS A 215 15.54 0.01 -18.62
C LYS A 215 15.23 0.64 -17.27
N SER A 216 14.45 -0.03 -16.45
CA SER A 216 14.31 0.23 -15.02
C SER A 216 15.28 -0.66 -14.23
N TYR A 217 15.64 -0.24 -13.02
CA TYR A 217 16.68 -0.92 -12.24
C TYR A 217 16.09 -1.53 -10.99
N VAL A 218 16.46 -2.78 -10.70
CA VAL A 218 16.20 -3.42 -9.41
C VAL A 218 17.54 -3.55 -8.71
N TYR A 219 17.67 -2.94 -7.53
CA TYR A 219 18.79 -3.12 -6.63
C TYR A 219 18.41 -4.13 -5.57
N TRP A 220 19.16 -5.22 -5.50
CA TRP A 220 18.88 -6.30 -4.58
C TRP A 220 19.49 -6.02 -3.21
N GLY A 221 18.64 -5.98 -2.19
CA GLY A 221 19.01 -5.81 -0.80
C GLY A 221 19.80 -7.01 -0.28
N SER A 222 20.53 -6.82 0.81
CA SER A 222 21.19 -7.92 1.51
C SER A 222 21.60 -7.52 2.92
N ALA A 223 22.02 -8.49 3.73
CA ALA A 223 22.63 -8.22 5.04
C ALA A 223 23.90 -7.36 4.98
N SER A 224 24.55 -7.27 3.82
CA SER A 224 25.71 -6.40 3.60
C SER A 224 25.32 -5.01 3.09
N GLY A 225 24.02 -4.72 2.97
CA GLY A 225 23.47 -3.53 2.36
C GLY A 225 23.42 -3.62 0.82
N PHE A 226 23.22 -2.47 0.19
CA PHE A 226 23.17 -2.35 -1.27
C PHE A 226 24.56 -2.22 -1.90
N SER A 227 24.74 -2.86 -3.06
CA SER A 227 25.93 -2.74 -3.89
C SER A 227 25.56 -2.30 -5.30
N ILE A 228 26.44 -1.50 -5.93
CA ILE A 228 26.28 -1.09 -7.33
C ILE A 228 26.26 -2.28 -8.30
N SER A 229 26.89 -3.40 -7.93
CA SER A 229 26.96 -4.61 -8.74
C SER A 229 25.80 -5.58 -8.50
N ASN A 230 25.08 -5.45 -7.38
CA ASN A 230 23.95 -6.30 -7.06
C ASN A 230 22.66 -5.71 -7.62
N LYS A 231 22.59 -5.65 -8.95
CA LYS A 231 21.55 -4.92 -9.67
C LYS A 231 21.12 -5.69 -10.92
N SER A 232 19.82 -5.70 -11.18
CA SER A 232 19.23 -6.15 -12.44
C SER A 232 18.78 -4.98 -13.31
N ASP A 233 18.87 -5.19 -14.62
CA ASP A 233 18.27 -4.34 -15.65
C ASP A 233 16.95 -4.97 -16.10
N ILE A 234 15.84 -4.28 -15.89
CA ILE A 234 14.52 -4.70 -16.36
C ILE A 234 14.15 -3.85 -17.57
N GLU A 235 13.82 -4.46 -18.71
CA GLU A 235 13.45 -3.68 -19.89
C GLU A 235 12.13 -2.92 -19.65
N THR A 236 12.17 -1.62 -19.84
CA THR A 236 10.99 -0.77 -19.76
C THR A 236 11.07 0.27 -20.86
N TRP A 237 10.11 1.19 -20.94
CA TRP A 237 10.19 2.23 -21.96
C TRP A 237 9.72 3.56 -21.41
N SER A 238 10.69 4.34 -20.93
CA SER A 238 10.46 5.57 -20.18
C SER A 238 9.48 5.33 -19.02
N ALA A 239 9.88 4.43 -18.11
CA ALA A 239 9.01 4.09 -16.98
C ALA A 239 8.87 5.29 -16.04
N GLY A 240 7.63 5.57 -15.64
CA GLY A 240 7.29 6.61 -14.67
C GLY A 240 6.72 6.06 -13.37
N GLY A 241 5.92 5.00 -13.45
CA GLY A 241 5.26 4.38 -12.30
C GLY A 241 5.67 2.93 -12.09
N VAL A 242 5.67 2.49 -10.83
CA VAL A 242 5.88 1.09 -10.46
C VAL A 242 4.98 0.71 -9.29
N SER A 243 4.44 -0.50 -9.33
CA SER A 243 3.76 -1.13 -8.20
C SER A 243 4.10 -2.63 -8.19
N VAL A 244 4.08 -3.25 -7.01
CA VAL A 244 4.56 -4.62 -6.80
C VAL A 244 3.53 -5.40 -5.99
N ARG A 245 3.01 -6.50 -6.53
CA ARG A 245 2.06 -7.39 -5.85
C ARG A 245 2.13 -8.77 -6.49
N ASP A 246 1.82 -9.82 -5.73
CA ASP A 246 1.52 -11.12 -6.31
C ASP A 246 0.12 -11.06 -6.95
N LEU A 247 0.06 -10.86 -8.28
CA LEU A 247 -1.20 -10.67 -9.01
C LEU A 247 -1.87 -11.99 -9.38
N ASN A 248 -1.09 -13.08 -9.43
CA ASN A 248 -1.57 -14.40 -9.84
C ASN A 248 -1.67 -15.40 -8.67
N ASN A 249 -1.33 -14.97 -7.44
CA ASN A 249 -1.29 -15.75 -6.21
C ASN A 249 -0.38 -16.98 -6.30
N ASP A 250 0.80 -16.85 -6.93
CA ASP A 250 1.78 -17.93 -7.07
C ASP A 250 2.89 -17.94 -6.00
N GLY A 251 2.86 -16.99 -5.07
CA GLY A 251 3.83 -16.81 -4.00
C GLY A 251 5.01 -15.91 -4.37
N PHE A 252 5.11 -15.46 -5.63
CA PHE A 252 6.11 -14.51 -6.10
C PHE A 252 5.48 -13.16 -6.39
N LYS A 253 6.21 -12.09 -6.07
CA LYS A 253 5.74 -10.75 -6.37
C LYS A 253 5.88 -10.45 -7.86
N ASP A 254 4.84 -9.92 -8.48
CA ASP A 254 4.87 -9.36 -9.83
C ASP A 254 5.14 -7.86 -9.80
N ILE A 255 5.69 -7.34 -10.89
CA ILE A 255 6.01 -5.90 -11.01
C ILE A 255 5.22 -5.30 -12.16
N VAL A 256 4.40 -4.28 -11.86
CA VAL A 256 3.71 -3.48 -12.86
C VAL A 256 4.51 -2.20 -13.13
N PHE A 257 5.03 -2.05 -14.34
CA PHE A 257 5.68 -0.82 -14.79
C PHE A 257 4.73 0.00 -15.68
N GLY A 258 4.48 1.23 -15.24
CA GLY A 258 3.83 2.27 -16.03
C GLY A 258 4.82 2.90 -17.02
N ASN A 259 4.63 2.66 -18.31
CA ASN A 259 5.49 3.20 -19.37
C ASN A 259 4.87 4.45 -20.02
N SER A 260 5.64 5.52 -20.16
CA SER A 260 5.13 6.76 -20.76
C SER A 260 5.19 6.74 -22.30
N SER A 261 6.12 5.98 -22.88
CA SER A 261 6.38 5.97 -24.33
C SER A 261 6.09 4.62 -25.00
N ALA A 262 5.46 3.69 -24.28
CA ALA A 262 4.99 2.39 -24.79
C ALA A 262 3.80 1.89 -23.95
N ASN A 263 3.29 0.69 -24.28
CA ASN A 263 2.40 -0.04 -23.38
C ASN A 263 3.08 -0.30 -22.03
N SER A 264 2.30 -0.30 -20.95
CA SER A 264 2.78 -0.72 -19.62
C SER A 264 3.02 -2.21 -19.60
N TYR A 265 3.87 -2.68 -18.67
CA TYR A 265 4.25 -4.10 -18.57
C TYR A 265 3.92 -4.66 -17.20
N ILE A 266 3.49 -5.91 -17.15
CA ILE A 266 3.53 -6.76 -15.95
C ILE A 266 4.71 -7.70 -16.13
N TYR A 267 5.68 -7.68 -15.23
CA TYR A 267 6.69 -8.72 -15.13
C TYR A 267 6.22 -9.73 -14.09
N TRP A 268 6.00 -10.96 -14.53
CA TRP A 268 5.59 -12.04 -13.67
C TRP A 268 6.79 -12.55 -12.88
N GLY A 269 6.67 -12.56 -11.56
CA GLY A 269 7.66 -13.09 -10.64
C GLY A 269 7.81 -14.60 -10.80
N GLY A 270 8.87 -15.12 -10.18
CA GLY A 270 9.11 -16.56 -10.16
C GLY A 270 10.46 -16.90 -9.54
N ALA A 271 10.70 -18.19 -9.32
CA ALA A 271 11.95 -18.70 -8.75
C ALA A 271 13.21 -18.32 -9.55
N SER A 272 13.05 -18.06 -10.86
CA SER A 272 14.13 -17.60 -11.75
C SER A 272 14.29 -16.08 -11.79
N GLY A 273 13.52 -15.34 -10.99
CA GLY A 273 13.43 -13.89 -11.02
C GLY A 273 12.62 -13.37 -12.21
N TYR A 274 12.95 -12.16 -12.67
CA TYR A 274 12.19 -11.45 -13.70
C TYR A 274 12.87 -11.53 -15.07
N SER A 275 12.09 -11.73 -16.13
CA SER A 275 12.59 -11.78 -17.50
C SER A 275 11.60 -11.22 -18.52
N ASN A 276 12.11 -10.77 -19.68
CA ASN A 276 11.24 -10.26 -20.76
C ASN A 276 10.36 -11.34 -21.39
N SER A 277 10.74 -12.61 -21.27
CA SER A 277 9.93 -13.75 -21.69
C SER A 277 8.76 -14.02 -20.75
N GLN A 278 8.83 -13.54 -19.51
CA GLN A 278 7.79 -13.68 -18.49
C GLN A 278 7.15 -12.33 -18.20
N ARG A 279 6.71 -11.63 -19.26
CA ARG A 279 5.99 -10.37 -19.12
C ARG A 279 4.72 -10.32 -19.97
N SER A 280 3.71 -9.65 -19.45
CA SER A 280 2.49 -9.30 -20.18
C SER A 280 2.49 -7.82 -20.56
N LEU A 281 1.87 -7.52 -21.71
CA LEU A 281 1.64 -6.14 -22.15
C LEU A 281 0.28 -5.66 -21.64
N ILE A 282 0.24 -4.48 -21.05
CA ILE A 282 -0.98 -3.74 -20.70
C ILE A 282 -1.14 -2.57 -21.68
N PRO A 283 -2.12 -2.60 -22.61
CA PRO A 283 -2.30 -1.55 -23.61
C PRO A 283 -2.64 -0.16 -23.03
N SER A 284 -1.64 0.64 -22.72
CA SER A 284 -1.79 1.97 -22.11
C SER A 284 -0.95 3.01 -22.83
N SER A 285 -1.15 4.27 -22.51
CA SER A 285 -0.33 5.36 -23.03
C SER A 285 -0.02 6.38 -21.95
N TRP A 286 1.18 6.94 -21.98
CA TRP A 286 1.57 8.07 -21.13
C TRP A 286 1.40 7.79 -19.64
N VAL A 287 1.78 6.60 -19.17
CA VAL A 287 1.57 6.20 -17.77
C VAL A 287 2.71 6.69 -16.89
N TYR A 288 2.38 7.33 -15.76
CA TYR A 288 3.33 7.90 -14.80
C TYR A 288 3.20 7.34 -13.38
N GLY A 289 2.15 6.58 -13.10
CA GLY A 289 1.92 5.93 -11.82
C GLY A 289 1.11 4.65 -12.00
N ALA A 290 1.25 3.75 -11.03
CA ALA A 290 0.54 2.49 -10.96
C ALA A 290 0.18 2.21 -9.49
N SER A 291 -1.00 1.67 -9.25
CA SER A 291 -1.41 1.12 -7.96
C SER A 291 -2.21 -0.16 -8.19
N ILE A 292 -2.22 -1.05 -7.20
CA ILE A 292 -2.78 -2.39 -7.32
C ILE A 292 -3.60 -2.70 -6.06
N GLU A 293 -4.90 -2.93 -6.20
CA GLU A 293 -5.82 -3.30 -5.12
C GLU A 293 -7.01 -4.08 -5.68
N ASP A 294 -7.67 -4.91 -4.88
CA ASP A 294 -8.95 -5.54 -5.25
C ASP A 294 -10.10 -4.54 -5.03
N LEU A 295 -10.45 -3.78 -6.08
CA LEU A 295 -11.38 -2.65 -5.98
C LEU A 295 -12.84 -3.11 -6.00
N ASN A 296 -13.12 -4.24 -6.65
CA ASN A 296 -14.46 -4.78 -6.81
C ASN A 296 -14.77 -5.94 -5.83
N LYS A 297 -13.80 -6.37 -5.03
CA LYS A 297 -13.88 -7.45 -4.05
C LYS A 297 -14.16 -8.82 -4.67
N ASP A 298 -13.67 -9.06 -5.87
CA ASP A 298 -13.85 -10.35 -6.56
C ASP A 298 -12.74 -11.36 -6.25
N GLY A 299 -11.73 -10.96 -5.47
CA GLY A 299 -10.57 -11.79 -5.11
C GLY A 299 -9.44 -11.75 -6.13
N HIS A 300 -9.55 -10.94 -7.19
CA HIS A 300 -8.48 -10.65 -8.13
C HIS A 300 -8.02 -9.21 -7.97
N LEU A 301 -6.70 -9.01 -7.93
CA LEU A 301 -6.16 -7.66 -7.83
C LEU A 301 -6.42 -6.88 -9.13
N ASP A 302 -6.85 -5.63 -9.00
CA ASP A 302 -7.03 -4.69 -10.11
C ASP A 302 -5.83 -3.75 -10.22
N ILE A 303 -5.57 -3.24 -11.41
CA ILE A 303 -4.46 -2.32 -11.66
C ILE A 303 -5.01 -0.94 -12.05
N VAL A 304 -4.68 0.09 -11.26
CA VAL A 304 -4.95 1.48 -11.59
C VAL A 304 -3.71 2.12 -12.20
N LEU A 305 -3.82 2.63 -13.43
CA LEU A 305 -2.74 3.33 -14.13
C LEU A 305 -3.09 4.80 -14.31
N THR A 306 -2.21 5.70 -13.85
CA THR A 306 -2.36 7.15 -14.01
C THR A 306 -1.67 7.63 -15.28
N SER A 307 -2.40 8.40 -16.09
CA SER A 307 -1.89 8.91 -17.37
C SER A 307 -1.78 10.43 -17.43
N TYR A 308 -0.71 10.89 -18.07
CA TYR A 308 -0.42 12.32 -18.25
C TYR A 308 0.23 12.63 -19.60
N ASN A 309 -0.43 13.45 -20.41
CA ASN A 309 0.14 13.96 -21.65
C ASN A 309 -0.11 15.47 -21.78
N ARG A 310 0.97 16.26 -21.83
CA ARG A 310 0.91 17.72 -21.99
C ARG A 310 0.21 18.20 -23.24
N ALA A 311 0.21 17.39 -24.30
CA ALA A 311 -0.30 17.78 -25.61
C ALA A 311 -1.81 17.51 -25.76
N SER A 312 -2.38 16.61 -24.96
CA SER A 312 -3.78 16.20 -25.09
C SER A 312 -4.29 15.53 -23.83
N GLN A 313 -5.58 15.70 -23.53
CA GLN A 313 -6.22 14.94 -22.47
C GLN A 313 -6.14 13.43 -22.73
N VAL A 314 -5.72 12.68 -21.72
CA VAL A 314 -5.66 11.22 -21.69
C VAL A 314 -6.40 10.70 -20.46
N ASN A 315 -7.02 9.53 -20.60
CA ASN A 315 -7.70 8.88 -19.48
C ASN A 315 -6.71 8.05 -18.67
N SER A 316 -6.93 8.01 -17.36
CA SER A 316 -6.39 6.95 -16.50
C SER A 316 -7.21 5.67 -16.68
N TYR A 317 -6.67 4.54 -16.25
CA TYR A 317 -7.26 3.22 -16.47
C TYR A 317 -7.43 2.48 -15.17
N ILE A 318 -8.54 1.76 -15.02
CA ILE A 318 -8.61 0.58 -14.15
C ILE A 318 -8.59 -0.64 -15.07
N TYR A 319 -7.63 -1.52 -14.90
CA TYR A 319 -7.63 -2.86 -15.48
C TYR A 319 -8.15 -3.83 -14.45
N TRP A 320 -9.31 -4.42 -14.74
CA TRP A 320 -9.96 -5.35 -13.82
C TRP A 320 -9.28 -6.71 -13.88
N GLY A 321 -8.85 -7.20 -12.72
CA GLY A 321 -8.31 -8.53 -12.53
C GLY A 321 -9.33 -9.60 -12.92
N SER A 322 -8.84 -10.76 -13.35
CA SER A 322 -9.70 -11.91 -13.63
C SER A 322 -8.86 -13.19 -13.68
N PRO A 323 -9.49 -14.39 -13.67
CA PRO A 323 -8.78 -15.63 -13.93
C PRO A 323 -8.11 -15.69 -15.32
N SER A 324 -8.55 -14.85 -16.26
CA SER A 324 -7.95 -14.71 -17.59
C SER A 324 -6.83 -13.66 -17.65
N GLY A 325 -6.48 -13.05 -16.52
CA GLY A 325 -5.51 -11.96 -16.41
C GLY A 325 -6.11 -10.61 -16.82
N TYR A 326 -5.23 -9.73 -17.30
CA TYR A 326 -5.55 -8.33 -17.62
C TYR A 326 -5.67 -8.10 -19.13
N SER A 327 -6.70 -7.39 -19.56
CA SER A 327 -6.91 -7.10 -20.98
C SER A 327 -7.56 -5.73 -21.21
N ALA A 328 -7.36 -5.18 -22.41
CA ALA A 328 -7.97 -3.90 -22.79
C ALA A 328 -9.50 -3.97 -22.97
N SER A 329 -10.07 -5.18 -23.08
CA SER A 329 -11.53 -5.38 -23.09
C SER A 329 -12.13 -5.41 -21.68
N ASN A 330 -11.33 -5.68 -20.65
CA ASN A 330 -11.75 -5.67 -19.25
C ASN A 330 -11.14 -4.48 -18.50
N ARG A 331 -11.44 -3.26 -18.97
CA ARG A 331 -10.93 -2.03 -18.35
C ARG A 331 -11.98 -0.93 -18.28
N THR A 332 -11.88 -0.09 -17.26
CA THR A 332 -12.62 1.16 -17.13
C THR A 332 -11.71 2.35 -17.46
N LEU A 333 -12.22 3.32 -18.21
CA LEU A 333 -11.54 4.58 -18.46
C LEU A 333 -12.02 5.63 -17.46
N LEU A 334 -11.08 6.26 -16.76
CA LEU A 334 -11.36 7.34 -15.82
C LEU A 334 -10.83 8.66 -16.41
N PRO A 335 -11.71 9.62 -16.73
CA PRO A 335 -11.29 10.95 -17.13
C PRO A 335 -10.52 11.63 -16.00
N THR A 336 -9.23 11.85 -16.24
CA THR A 336 -8.31 12.56 -15.36
C THR A 336 -7.64 13.71 -16.11
N LYS A 337 -7.06 14.67 -15.39
CA LYS A 337 -6.40 15.85 -15.98
C LYS A 337 -4.92 15.86 -15.61
N GLY A 338 -4.17 15.05 -16.33
CA GLY A 338 -2.72 14.95 -16.20
C GLY A 338 -2.28 14.47 -14.83
N THR A 339 -2.47 13.19 -14.55
CA THR A 339 -2.21 12.64 -13.23
C THR A 339 -0.96 11.78 -13.19
N ALA A 340 -0.12 12.00 -12.18
CA ALA A 340 1.08 11.22 -11.92
C ALA A 340 0.89 10.29 -10.71
N GLY A 341 0.25 10.74 -9.64
CA GLY A 341 -0.06 9.92 -8.46
C GLY A 341 -1.52 9.55 -8.29
N VAL A 342 -1.72 8.37 -7.70
CA VAL A 342 -3.00 7.81 -7.29
C VAL A 342 -2.87 7.27 -5.87
N GLY A 343 -3.87 7.54 -5.04
CA GLY A 343 -4.04 6.85 -3.75
C GLY A 343 -5.36 6.10 -3.72
N ILE A 344 -5.42 5.01 -2.96
CA ILE A 344 -6.58 4.13 -2.89
C ILE A 344 -6.84 3.79 -1.42
N CYS A 345 -8.04 4.07 -0.92
CA CYS A 345 -8.53 3.60 0.38
C CYS A 345 -10.03 3.82 0.50
N ASP A 346 -10.67 3.19 1.49
CA ASP A 346 -12.07 3.45 1.84
C ASP A 346 -12.17 4.79 2.61
N LEU A 347 -12.31 5.91 1.89
CA LEU A 347 -12.26 7.27 2.43
C LEU A 347 -13.54 7.64 3.17
N ASN A 348 -14.67 7.04 2.77
CA ASN A 348 -15.99 7.36 3.33
C ASN A 348 -16.51 6.28 4.31
N LYS A 349 -15.77 5.17 4.48
CA LYS A 349 -16.08 4.04 5.34
C LYS A 349 -17.35 3.27 4.94
N ASP A 350 -17.68 3.24 3.66
CA ASP A 350 -18.80 2.47 3.13
C ASP A 350 -18.42 1.01 2.81
N GLY A 351 -17.14 0.67 3.01
CA GLY A 351 -16.56 -0.63 2.76
C GLY A 351 -15.96 -0.78 1.37
N TRP A 352 -16.16 0.14 0.43
CA TRP A 352 -15.58 0.10 -0.90
C TRP A 352 -14.35 0.99 -0.99
N LEU A 353 -13.37 0.59 -1.80
CA LEU A 353 -12.19 1.41 -2.02
C LEU A 353 -12.53 2.61 -2.90
N ASP A 354 -12.08 3.79 -2.50
CA ASP A 354 -12.15 5.03 -3.27
C ASP A 354 -10.80 5.32 -3.93
N ILE A 355 -10.81 6.05 -5.04
CA ILE A 355 -9.59 6.35 -5.81
C ILE A 355 -9.38 7.86 -5.90
N ALA A 356 -8.26 8.34 -5.38
CA ALA A 356 -7.91 9.75 -5.35
C ALA A 356 -6.76 10.07 -6.33
N PHE A 357 -7.03 10.92 -7.33
CA PHE A 357 -6.09 11.32 -8.38
C PHE A 357 -5.58 12.75 -8.19
N SER A 358 -4.26 12.92 -8.25
CA SER A 358 -3.61 14.23 -8.31
C SER A 358 -3.62 14.74 -9.75
N ASN A 359 -4.48 15.71 -10.07
CA ASN A 359 -4.59 16.24 -11.43
C ASN A 359 -3.70 17.48 -11.58
N SER A 360 -2.59 17.35 -12.30
CA SER A 360 -1.61 18.43 -12.45
C SER A 360 -1.97 19.50 -13.49
N GLU A 361 -2.90 19.21 -14.39
CA GLU A 361 -3.39 20.15 -15.41
C GLU A 361 -4.76 20.75 -15.04
N SER A 362 -5.12 20.70 -13.75
CA SER A 362 -6.39 21.21 -13.23
C SER A 362 -6.15 22.05 -11.97
N SER A 363 -7.10 22.92 -11.65
CA SER A 363 -7.19 23.54 -10.32
C SER A 363 -7.86 22.60 -9.30
N THR A 364 -8.27 21.41 -9.74
CA THR A 364 -8.91 20.40 -8.89
C THR A 364 -8.30 19.03 -9.04
N SER A 365 -8.06 18.36 -7.91
CA SER A 365 -7.81 16.92 -7.84
C SER A 365 -9.12 16.16 -7.63
N THR A 366 -9.21 14.91 -8.09
CA THR A 366 -10.48 14.18 -8.18
C THR A 366 -10.46 12.94 -7.31
N VAL A 367 -11.51 12.72 -6.53
CA VAL A 367 -11.81 11.42 -5.90
C VAL A 367 -12.96 10.77 -6.64
N TYR A 368 -12.77 9.55 -7.12
CA TYR A 368 -13.83 8.67 -7.60
C TYR A 368 -14.26 7.79 -6.43
N TRP A 369 -15.55 7.88 -6.08
CA TRP A 369 -16.10 7.10 -4.98
C TRP A 369 -16.44 5.69 -5.47
N GLY A 370 -15.94 4.69 -4.75
CA GLY A 370 -16.23 3.29 -4.97
C GLY A 370 -17.67 2.95 -4.63
N GLY A 371 -18.06 1.72 -4.96
CA GLY A 371 -19.39 1.23 -4.64
C GLY A 371 -19.72 -0.06 -5.37
N PRO A 372 -20.89 -0.67 -5.07
CA PRO A 372 -21.30 -1.94 -5.67
C PRO A 372 -21.54 -1.86 -7.19
N LEU A 373 -21.64 -0.65 -7.75
CA LEU A 373 -21.79 -0.41 -9.19
C LEU A 373 -20.44 -0.05 -9.86
N GLY A 374 -19.34 -0.09 -9.11
CA GLY A 374 -18.02 0.35 -9.55
C GLY A 374 -17.87 1.88 -9.60
N TYR A 375 -16.90 2.33 -10.39
CA TYR A 375 -16.56 3.76 -10.52
C TYR A 375 -17.23 4.41 -11.72
N SER A 376 -17.68 5.66 -11.55
CA SER A 376 -18.32 6.42 -12.62
C SER A 376 -17.99 7.91 -12.57
N ILE A 377 -18.15 8.61 -13.70
CA ILE A 377 -17.96 10.06 -13.79
C ILE A 377 -19.01 10.86 -13.01
N GLN A 378 -20.14 10.24 -12.67
CA GLN A 378 -21.19 10.86 -11.85
C GLN A 378 -20.89 10.72 -10.35
N ASN A 379 -20.15 9.68 -9.93
CA ASN A 379 -19.83 9.42 -8.53
C ASN A 379 -18.41 9.88 -8.20
N LYS A 380 -18.18 11.20 -8.26
CA LYS A 380 -16.87 11.79 -7.96
C LYS A 380 -16.98 13.14 -7.27
N THR A 381 -15.94 13.49 -6.52
CA THR A 381 -15.77 14.80 -5.88
C THR A 381 -14.50 15.48 -6.39
N GLU A 382 -14.56 16.80 -6.58
CA GLU A 382 -13.42 17.63 -6.97
C GLU A 382 -12.93 18.46 -5.77
N PHE A 383 -11.66 18.32 -5.44
CA PHE A 383 -10.96 19.05 -4.38
C PHE A 383 -10.17 20.18 -4.99
N LEU A 384 -10.33 21.40 -4.47
CA LEU A 384 -9.57 22.57 -4.94
C LEU A 384 -8.12 22.42 -4.51
N VAL A 385 -7.27 22.10 -5.47
CA VAL A 385 -5.82 21.92 -5.33
C VAL A 385 -5.19 22.64 -6.52
N THR A 386 -4.84 23.91 -6.33
CA THR A 386 -4.17 24.69 -7.39
C THR A 386 -2.74 24.20 -7.52
N GLU A 387 -2.28 23.97 -8.75
CA GLU A 387 -0.89 23.59 -9.04
C GLU A 387 -0.46 22.24 -8.44
N SER A 388 -1.36 21.25 -8.37
CA SER A 388 -0.95 19.88 -8.06
C SER A 388 0.13 19.44 -9.05
N THR A 389 1.21 18.82 -8.56
CA THR A 389 2.39 18.53 -9.39
C THR A 389 2.82 17.08 -9.37
N GLY A 390 2.30 16.25 -8.45
CA GLY A 390 2.98 14.99 -8.17
C GLY A 390 2.12 13.86 -7.68
N VAL A 391 1.67 13.87 -6.44
CA VAL A 391 1.25 12.64 -5.75
C VAL A 391 0.11 12.88 -4.77
N THR A 392 -0.86 11.98 -4.79
CA THR A 392 -1.90 11.86 -3.77
C THR A 392 -1.49 10.78 -2.80
N VAL A 393 -1.55 11.05 -1.51
CA VAL A 393 -1.49 10.02 -0.47
C VAL A 393 -2.84 10.00 0.22
N VAL A 394 -3.55 8.90 0.00
CA VAL A 394 -4.59 8.42 0.90
C VAL A 394 -4.13 7.02 1.27
N MET A 395 -3.83 6.78 2.54
CA MET A 395 -3.45 5.43 2.93
C MET A 395 -4.71 4.63 3.23
N GLN A 396 -4.71 3.37 2.82
CA GLN A 396 -5.07 2.23 3.66
C GLN A 396 -4.44 0.98 3.04
N HIS A 397 -3.75 0.17 3.86
CA HIS A 397 -3.81 -1.27 3.71
C HIS A 397 -3.97 -1.92 5.09
N TYR A 398 -4.97 -2.80 5.23
CA TYR A 398 -5.17 -3.57 6.45
C TYR A 398 -5.66 -4.99 6.14
N ASN A 399 -4.83 -5.95 6.53
CA ASN A 399 -5.28 -7.15 7.23
C ASN A 399 -4.51 -7.20 8.55
N ALA A 400 -5.10 -6.78 9.66
CA ALA A 400 -4.62 -7.29 10.95
C ALA A 400 -5.25 -8.63 11.24
N PHE A 401 -4.38 -9.61 11.46
CA PHE A 401 -4.67 -10.59 12.48
C PHE A 401 -4.46 -9.96 13.85
N VAL A 402 -5.56 -9.62 14.52
CA VAL A 402 -5.58 -9.74 15.98
C VAL A 402 -5.66 -11.24 16.27
N ARG A 403 -4.54 -11.85 16.65
CA ARG A 403 -4.59 -12.93 17.64
C ARG A 403 -3.80 -12.54 18.87
N LYS A 404 -4.50 -11.80 19.73
CA LYS A 404 -4.49 -12.13 21.16
C LYS A 404 -5.86 -11.84 21.75
N GLU A 405 -6.83 -12.72 21.44
CA GLU A 405 -7.83 -13.02 22.46
C GLU A 405 -7.10 -13.86 23.52
N LEU A 406 -6.81 -13.26 24.67
CA LEU A 406 -6.86 -14.02 25.91
C LEU A 406 -8.20 -13.69 26.56
N PRO A 407 -9.09 -14.68 26.75
CA PRO A 407 -10.45 -14.42 27.20
C PRO A 407 -10.43 -13.90 28.65
N MET A 408 -11.17 -12.81 28.87
CA MET A 408 -11.43 -12.22 30.19
C MET A 408 -12.29 -13.18 31.04
N GLU A 409 -11.60 -13.94 31.89
CA GLU A 409 -12.06 -14.70 33.07
C GLU A 409 -12.98 -15.92 32.86
N LYS A 410 -13.27 -16.33 31.63
CA LYS A 410 -14.08 -17.53 31.32
C LYS A 410 -13.44 -18.30 30.17
N ILE A 411 -12.69 -19.37 30.41
CA ILE A 411 -13.24 -20.69 30.75
C ILE A 411 -12.80 -21.11 32.15
N SER A 412 -13.32 -20.40 33.16
CA SER A 412 -13.33 -20.90 34.52
C SER A 412 -14.30 -22.08 34.56
N LEU A 413 -13.74 -23.28 34.27
CA LEU A 413 -14.33 -24.63 34.20
C LEU A 413 -15.44 -24.86 33.16
N ILE A 414 -15.04 -25.25 31.94
CA ILE A 414 -15.86 -26.01 30.97
C ILE A 414 -15.09 -27.31 30.64
N LEU A 415 -15.46 -28.53 31.04
CA LEU A 415 -16.37 -29.04 32.06
C LEU A 415 -16.15 -30.57 32.06
N GLY A 416 -15.49 -31.10 33.09
CA GLY A 416 -15.61 -32.51 33.41
C GLY A 416 -16.93 -32.74 34.14
N LEU A 417 -17.89 -33.39 33.48
CA LEU A 417 -18.95 -34.16 34.14
C LEU A 417 -18.81 -35.61 33.64
N GLY A 418 -18.41 -36.49 34.56
CA GLY A 418 -18.02 -37.87 34.26
C GLY A 418 -19.18 -38.81 33.97
N GLY A 419 -18.85 -39.95 33.32
CA GLY A 419 -19.76 -41.09 33.23
C GLY A 419 -19.48 -42.14 32.14
N ALA A 420 -18.31 -42.79 32.10
CA ALA A 420 -18.14 -44.20 31.75
C ALA A 420 -16.69 -44.70 32.02
N ARG A 421 -16.60 -45.90 32.58
CA ARG A 421 -15.41 -46.69 33.00
C ARG A 421 -14.36 -46.82 31.86
N SER A 422 -13.05 -46.89 32.10
CA SER A 422 -12.34 -47.95 32.85
C SER A 422 -10.91 -47.56 33.33
N THR A 423 -10.67 -47.74 34.63
CA THR A 423 -9.48 -48.29 35.34
C THR A 423 -8.03 -47.85 35.03
N GLY A 424 -7.34 -47.42 36.11
CA GLY A 424 -5.88 -47.44 36.31
C GLY A 424 -5.36 -46.11 36.89
N GLU A 425 -5.48 -45.82 38.20
CA GLU A 425 -4.40 -45.96 39.21
C GLU A 425 -3.02 -45.47 38.69
N PHE A 426 -2.37 -44.43 39.20
CA PHE A 426 -1.94 -44.22 40.60
C PHE A 426 -1.76 -42.72 40.97
N LEU A 427 -1.76 -42.51 42.29
CA LEU A 427 -1.79 -41.30 43.09
C LEU A 427 -0.57 -40.37 43.00
N HIS A 428 -0.86 -39.09 43.25
CA HIS A 428 0.01 -38.10 43.88
C HIS A 428 0.57 -38.63 45.22
N ASP A 429 1.83 -38.33 45.52
CA ASP A 429 2.21 -37.75 46.80
C ASP A 429 3.64 -37.20 46.75
N ALA A 430 3.78 -35.92 47.09
CA ALA A 430 5.03 -35.35 47.56
C ALA A 430 4.75 -34.88 48.99
N ASN A 431 5.21 -35.67 49.96
CA ASN A 431 5.29 -35.27 51.35
C ASN A 431 6.76 -35.08 51.76
N ALA A 432 6.92 -34.24 52.77
CA ALA A 432 8.14 -33.59 53.21
C ALA A 432 9.21 -34.52 53.82
N SER A 433 10.46 -34.13 53.56
CA SER A 433 11.58 -33.90 54.49
C SER A 433 12.25 -35.03 55.32
N ILE A 434 13.56 -34.79 55.50
CA ILE A 434 14.49 -35.18 56.59
C ILE A 434 15.41 -36.40 56.35
N THR A 435 16.72 -36.06 56.45
CA THR A 435 17.99 -36.84 56.55
C THR A 435 18.45 -37.66 55.37
#